data_AF-A0AAN8Z0G6-F1
#
_entry.id   AF-A0AAN8Z0G6-F1
#
_cell.length_a   1.000
_cell.length_b   1.000
_cell.length_c   1.000
_cell.angle_alpha   90.00
_cell.angle_beta   90.00
_cell.angle_gamma   90.00
#
_symmetry.space_group_name_H-M   'P 1'
#
loop_
_entity.id
_entity.type
_entity.pdbx_description
1 polymer ?
#
loop_
_entity_poly.entity_id
_entity_poly.type
_entity_poly.pdbx_seq_one_letter_code
_entity_poly.pdbx_strand_id
1 'polypeptide(L)'
;MASQGIRGPPYKFLYRNTKEILKMRSTSMHTPMELSSHDTFPRIFPHVPEWTKIYGENFLYWYGALPQLLVAEPGLIKDIFSRREKPKSDGFVKKLIGDGLIKANGEEWTTCLQWGSFEGYDRRMIVSVNPTLDRWKKQE
;
A
#
# COMPACT_ATOMS: atom_id res chain seq x y z
N MET A 1 -22.53 -5.36 -7.04
CA MET A 1 -21.61 -6.14 -6.17
C MET A 1 -22.34 -6.97 -5.13
N ALA A 2 -23.44 -6.49 -4.52
CA ALA A 2 -24.26 -7.31 -3.63
C ALA A 2 -24.75 -8.63 -4.27
N SER A 3 -25.08 -8.61 -5.57
CA SER A 3 -25.41 -9.81 -6.37
C SER A 3 -24.26 -10.81 -6.53
N GLN A 4 -23.01 -10.37 -6.32
CA GLN A 4 -21.81 -11.20 -6.30
C GLN A 4 -21.39 -11.55 -4.85
N GLY A 5 -22.24 -11.28 -3.85
CA GLY A 5 -21.95 -11.54 -2.44
C GLY A 5 -21.02 -10.53 -1.75
N ILE A 6 -20.53 -9.51 -2.46
CA ILE A 6 -19.62 -8.51 -1.90
C ILE A 6 -20.43 -7.45 -1.13
N ARG A 7 -20.13 -7.35 0.16
CA ARG A 7 -20.73 -6.40 1.11
C ARG A 7 -19.81 -5.21 1.35
N GLY A 8 -20.28 -4.23 2.10
CA GLY A 8 -19.50 -3.07 2.46
C GLY A 8 -20.34 -2.01 3.16
N PRO A 9 -19.70 -0.95 3.67
CA PRO A 9 -20.43 0.16 4.24
C PRO A 9 -21.34 0.80 3.18
N PRO A 10 -22.55 1.25 3.56
CA PRO A 10 -23.50 1.80 2.61
C PRO A 10 -22.92 3.05 1.93
N TYR A 11 -23.10 3.14 0.62
CA TYR A 11 -22.76 4.35 -0.11
C TYR A 11 -23.55 5.53 0.45
N LYS A 12 -22.84 6.63 0.69
CA LYS A 12 -23.37 7.82 1.34
C LYS A 12 -22.79 9.03 0.59
N PHE A 13 -23.67 9.87 0.06
CA PHE A 13 -23.38 10.96 -0.87
C PHE A 13 -22.09 11.76 -0.54
N LEU A 14 -21.33 12.03 -1.60
CA LEU A 14 -20.08 12.80 -1.69
C LEU A 14 -18.84 12.23 -0.96
N TYR A 15 -18.82 12.05 0.37
CA TYR A 15 -17.56 11.77 1.09
C TYR A 15 -17.66 10.96 2.39
N ARG A 16 -18.81 10.36 2.72
CA ARG A 16 -19.01 9.92 4.12
C ARG A 16 -18.06 8.79 4.57
N ASN A 17 -17.89 7.71 3.80
CA ASN A 17 -16.96 6.64 4.20
C ASN A 17 -15.54 7.20 4.35
N THR A 18 -15.16 8.17 3.52
CA THR A 18 -13.87 8.85 3.63
C THR A 18 -13.75 9.64 4.93
N LYS A 19 -14.79 10.37 5.35
CA LYS A 19 -14.78 11.07 6.64
C LYS A 19 -14.64 10.09 7.82
N GLU A 20 -15.32 8.96 7.75
CA GLU A 20 -15.22 7.88 8.74
C GLU A 20 -13.80 7.29 8.79
N ILE A 21 -13.23 6.95 7.63
CA ILE A 21 -11.84 6.48 7.51
C ILE A 21 -10.85 7.50 8.07
N LEU A 22 -11.02 8.78 7.73
CA LEU A 22 -10.13 9.85 8.22
C LEU A 22 -10.25 10.04 9.74
N LYS A 23 -11.45 9.91 10.31
CA LYS A 23 -11.66 9.96 11.75
C LYS A 23 -10.96 8.78 12.44
N MET A 24 -11.19 7.56 11.97
CA MET A 24 -10.53 6.35 12.50
C MET A 24 -9.00 6.48 12.42
N ARG A 25 -8.48 6.97 11.29
CA ARG A 25 -7.04 7.21 11.08
C ARG A 25 -6.49 8.29 12.00
N SER A 26 -7.24 9.37 12.22
CA SER A 26 -6.83 10.39 13.17
C SER A 26 -6.70 9.79 14.56
N THR A 27 -7.70 9.03 15.02
CA THR A 27 -7.66 8.36 16.32
C THR A 27 -6.48 7.40 16.43
N SER A 28 -6.28 6.51 15.44
CA SER A 28 -5.17 5.54 15.46
C SER A 28 -3.78 6.19 15.43
N MET A 29 -3.64 7.34 14.76
CA MET A 29 -2.37 8.08 14.75
C MET A 29 -2.08 8.77 16.08
N HIS A 30 -3.09 9.25 16.80
CA HIS A 30 -2.94 9.91 18.10
C HIS A 30 -2.77 8.92 19.25
N THR A 31 -3.18 7.65 19.07
CA THR A 31 -2.91 6.60 20.05
C THR A 31 -1.43 6.19 19.98
N PRO A 32 -0.71 6.19 21.12
CA PRO A 32 0.64 5.67 21.19
C PRO A 32 0.69 4.19 20.77
N MET A 33 1.75 3.81 20.06
CA MET A 33 2.03 2.43 19.69
C MET A 33 3.24 1.96 20.49
N GLU A 34 3.19 0.73 21.00
CA GLU A 34 4.32 0.13 21.70
C GLU A 34 5.58 0.16 20.84
N LEU A 35 6.71 0.53 21.44
CA LEU A 35 7.97 0.73 20.71
C LEU A 35 8.47 -0.56 20.04
N SER A 36 8.12 -1.71 20.61
CA SER A 36 8.45 -3.05 20.11
C SER A 36 7.45 -3.58 19.08
N SER A 37 6.33 -2.88 18.84
CA SER A 37 5.34 -3.31 17.87
C SER A 37 5.69 -2.85 16.46
N HIS A 38 5.73 -3.80 15.53
CA HIS A 38 5.89 -3.54 14.09
C HIS A 38 4.54 -3.61 13.34
N ASP A 39 3.44 -3.83 14.05
CA ASP A 39 2.10 -3.92 13.45
C ASP A 39 1.53 -2.54 13.13
N THR A 40 2.07 -1.95 12.07
CA THR A 40 1.72 -0.59 11.61
C THR A 40 0.45 -0.58 10.74
N PHE A 41 0.05 -1.73 10.19
CA PHE A 41 -1.06 -1.83 9.26
C PHE A 41 -2.40 -1.33 9.85
N PRO A 42 -2.88 -1.82 11.01
CA PRO A 42 -4.13 -1.33 11.62
C PRO A 42 -4.02 0.13 12.04
N ARG A 43 -2.80 0.65 12.24
CA ARG A 43 -2.57 2.06 12.52
C ARG A 43 -2.81 2.91 11.27
N ILE A 44 -2.24 2.52 10.13
CA ILE A 44 -2.30 3.28 8.87
C ILE A 44 -3.68 3.15 8.20
N PHE A 45 -4.27 1.96 8.25
CA PHE A 45 -5.55 1.60 7.63
C PHE A 45 -6.53 1.00 8.65
N PRO A 46 -6.97 1.77 9.68
CA PRO A 46 -7.76 1.23 10.79
C PRO A 46 -9.14 0.70 10.39
N HIS A 47 -9.72 1.26 9.34
CA HIS A 47 -11.00 0.80 8.80
C HIS A 47 -10.93 -0.62 8.24
N VAL A 48 -9.76 -1.11 7.82
CA VAL A 48 -9.63 -2.45 7.22
C VAL A 48 -9.96 -3.54 8.25
N PRO A 49 -9.24 -3.68 9.38
CA PRO A 49 -9.55 -4.73 10.35
C PRO A 49 -10.95 -4.57 10.97
N GLU A 50 -11.46 -3.33 11.08
CA GLU A 50 -12.82 -3.09 11.58
C GLU A 50 -13.89 -3.58 10.60
N TRP A 51 -13.76 -3.23 9.32
CA TRP A 51 -14.72 -3.60 8.29
C TRP A 51 -14.58 -5.05 7.83
N THR A 52 -13.38 -5.63 7.91
CA THR A 52 -13.18 -7.06 7.68
C THR A 52 -14.03 -7.90 8.65
N LYS A 53 -14.12 -7.50 9.92
CA LYS A 53 -14.96 -8.19 10.92
C LYS A 53 -16.46 -8.10 10.62
N ILE A 54 -16.90 -7.01 9.98
CA ILE A 54 -18.33 -6.72 9.74
C ILE A 54 -18.78 -7.29 8.39
N TYR A 55 -17.99 -7.08 7.35
CA TYR A 55 -18.37 -7.35 5.96
C TYR A 55 -17.72 -8.62 5.39
N GLY A 56 -16.61 -9.07 5.98
CA GLY A 56 -15.82 -10.21 5.53
C GLY A 56 -14.47 -9.80 4.92
N GLU A 57 -13.70 -10.79 4.46
CA GLU A 57 -12.36 -10.60 3.88
C GLU A 57 -12.34 -9.78 2.60
N ASN A 58 -13.46 -9.77 1.87
CA ASN A 58 -13.65 -8.98 0.66
C ASN A 58 -14.80 -8.00 0.85
N PHE A 59 -14.53 -6.71 0.74
CA PHE A 59 -15.56 -5.68 0.87
C PHE A 59 -15.31 -4.46 -0.01
N LEU A 60 -16.40 -3.82 -0.41
CA LEU A 60 -16.38 -2.60 -1.22
C LEU A 60 -16.57 -1.37 -0.33
N TYR A 61 -15.73 -0.35 -0.48
CA TYR A 61 -15.88 0.92 0.21
C TYR A 61 -15.59 2.10 -0.73
N TRP A 62 -15.78 3.33 -0.25
CA TRP A 62 -15.58 4.54 -1.04
C TRP A 62 -14.53 5.47 -0.42
N TYR A 63 -13.54 5.84 -1.23
CA TYR A 63 -12.55 6.86 -0.90
C TYR A 63 -12.71 8.05 -1.86
N GLY A 64 -13.30 9.13 -1.36
CA GLY A 64 -13.86 10.18 -2.19
C GLY A 64 -14.98 9.64 -3.08
N ALA A 65 -14.92 10.01 -4.37
CA ALA A 65 -15.81 9.48 -5.40
C ALA A 65 -15.29 8.17 -6.03
N LEU A 66 -14.20 7.59 -5.52
CA LEU A 66 -13.62 6.37 -6.08
C LEU A 66 -14.06 5.15 -5.27
N PRO A 67 -14.73 4.17 -5.89
CA PRO A 67 -14.99 2.90 -5.25
C PRO A 67 -13.69 2.10 -5.17
N GLN A 68 -13.44 1.48 -4.02
CA GLN A 68 -12.29 0.62 -3.78
C GLN A 68 -12.77 -0.75 -3.28
N LEU A 69 -12.31 -1.79 -3.94
CA LEU A 69 -12.53 -3.17 -3.51
C LEU A 69 -11.31 -3.63 -2.72
N LEU A 70 -11.50 -3.97 -1.45
CA LEU A 70 -10.51 -4.68 -0.68
C LEU A 70 -10.67 -6.18 -0.94
N VAL A 71 -9.55 -6.84 -1.26
CA VAL A 71 -9.48 -8.29 -1.48
C VAL A 71 -8.40 -8.85 -0.56
N ALA A 72 -8.79 -9.72 0.37
CA ALA A 72 -7.84 -10.39 1.28
C ALA A 72 -7.72 -11.90 1.00
N GLU A 73 -8.57 -12.47 0.15
CA GLU A 73 -8.51 -13.88 -0.23
C GLU A 73 -7.28 -14.20 -1.11
N PRO A 74 -6.38 -15.10 -0.71
CA PRO A 74 -5.13 -15.38 -1.44
C PRO A 74 -5.31 -15.82 -2.89
N GLY A 75 -6.36 -16.60 -3.17
CA GLY A 75 -6.66 -17.06 -4.54
C GLY A 75 -6.96 -15.90 -5.48
N LEU A 76 -7.83 -14.98 -5.05
CA LEU A 76 -8.18 -13.79 -5.82
C LEU A 76 -7.00 -12.81 -5.94
N ILE A 77 -6.20 -12.66 -4.88
CA ILE A 77 -4.96 -11.87 -4.93
C ILE A 77 -4.05 -12.43 -6.03
N LYS A 78 -3.80 -13.74 -6.05
CA LYS A 78 -2.97 -14.37 -7.09
C LYS A 78 -3.52 -14.08 -8.49
N ASP A 79 -4.83 -14.20 -8.69
CA ASP A 79 -5.46 -13.96 -9.99
C ASP A 79 -5.36 -12.49 -10.42
N ILE A 80 -5.53 -11.55 -9.49
CA ILE A 80 -5.36 -10.10 -9.75
C ILE A 80 -3.91 -9.80 -10.15
N PHE A 81 -2.94 -10.29 -9.37
CA PHE A 81 -1.52 -10.04 -9.60
C PHE A 81 -0.94 -10.81 -10.79
N SER A 82 -1.63 -11.85 -11.29
CA SER A 82 -1.23 -12.55 -12.51
C SER A 82 -1.41 -11.70 -13.77
N ARG A 83 -2.24 -10.65 -13.71
CA ARG A 83 -2.50 -9.74 -14.83
C ARG A 83 -1.35 -8.74 -14.94
N ARG A 84 -0.83 -8.54 -16.16
CA ARG A 84 0.27 -7.60 -16.45
C ARG A 84 -0.16 -6.12 -16.48
N GLU A 85 -1.47 -5.87 -16.41
CA GLU A 85 -2.04 -4.53 -16.45
C GLU A 85 -2.25 -4.01 -15.02
N LYS A 86 -1.52 -2.97 -14.63
CA LYS A 86 -1.79 -2.27 -13.37
C LYS A 86 -2.95 -1.30 -13.54
N PRO A 87 -3.82 -1.16 -12.53
CA PRO A 87 -4.83 -0.11 -12.51
C PRO A 87 -4.18 1.26 -12.72
N LYS A 88 -4.81 2.12 -13.53
CA LYS A 88 -4.35 3.49 -13.68
C LYS A 88 -4.47 4.20 -12.33
N SER A 89 -3.33 4.51 -11.72
CA SER A 89 -3.28 5.40 -10.57
C SER A 89 -3.12 6.84 -11.06
N ASP A 90 -4.11 7.68 -10.75
CA ASP A 90 -4.00 9.12 -10.96
C ASP A 90 -4.13 9.85 -9.61
N GLY A 91 -3.59 11.06 -9.53
CA GLY A 91 -3.60 11.88 -8.32
C GLY A 91 -2.22 12.14 -7.71
N PHE A 92 -2.18 12.35 -6.39
CA PHE A 92 -1.00 12.87 -5.68
C PHE A 92 0.26 12.03 -5.90
N VAL A 93 0.12 10.70 -5.95
CA VAL A 93 1.25 9.78 -6.17
C VAL A 93 1.89 10.01 -7.54
N LYS A 94 1.10 10.25 -8.60
CA LYS A 94 1.65 10.59 -9.93
C LYS A 94 2.40 11.91 -9.89
N LYS A 95 1.91 12.92 -9.16
CA LYS A 95 2.62 14.20 -9.01
C LYS A 95 3.96 14.07 -8.30
N LEU A 96 4.08 13.12 -7.36
CA LEU A 96 5.29 12.93 -6.56
C LEU A 96 6.34 12.05 -7.26
N ILE A 97 5.90 10.98 -7.93
CA ILE A 97 6.78 9.92 -8.45
C ILE A 97 6.89 9.98 -10.00
N GLY A 98 6.07 10.80 -10.65
CA GLY A 98 5.99 10.86 -12.11
C GLY A 98 5.52 9.53 -12.70
N ASP A 99 5.89 9.27 -13.95
CA ASP A 99 5.57 8.04 -14.67
C ASP A 99 6.72 7.00 -14.59
N GLY A 100 7.43 6.96 -13.44
CA GLY A 100 8.52 6.00 -13.19
C GLY A 100 8.06 4.53 -13.04
N LEU A 101 8.99 3.63 -12.67
CA LEU A 101 8.77 2.17 -12.60
C LEU A 101 7.49 1.74 -11.86
N ILE A 102 7.13 2.47 -10.80
CA ILE A 102 5.94 2.21 -9.99
C ILE A 102 4.66 2.30 -10.83
N LYS A 103 4.63 3.20 -11.82
CA LYS A 103 3.49 3.44 -12.72
C LYS A 103 3.62 2.80 -14.09
N ALA A 104 4.83 2.45 -14.52
CA ALA A 104 5.07 1.81 -15.80
C ALA A 104 4.28 0.50 -15.94
N ASN A 105 3.74 0.27 -17.14
CA ASN A 105 2.97 -0.91 -17.53
C ASN A 105 3.54 -1.52 -18.82
N GLY A 106 3.30 -2.81 -19.04
CA GLY A 106 3.66 -3.48 -20.30
C GLY A 106 5.15 -3.32 -20.65
N GLU A 107 5.42 -2.83 -21.87
CA GLU A 107 6.77 -2.67 -22.42
C GLU A 107 7.61 -1.64 -21.62
N GLU A 108 7.02 -0.50 -21.25
CA GLU A 108 7.69 0.53 -20.43
C GLU A 108 8.21 -0.05 -19.11
N TRP A 109 7.43 -0.94 -18.49
CA TRP A 109 7.85 -1.61 -17.25
C TRP A 109 9.02 -2.56 -17.48
N THR A 110 8.99 -3.35 -18.57
CA THR A 110 10.09 -4.26 -18.90
C THR A 110 11.39 -3.53 -19.21
N THR A 111 11.32 -2.42 -19.98
CA THR A 111 12.49 -1.58 -20.25
C THR A 111 13.07 -0.97 -18.98
N CYS A 112 12.21 -0.48 -18.08
CA CYS A 112 12.66 0.11 -16.83
C CYS A 112 13.34 -0.92 -15.91
N LEU A 113 12.88 -2.18 -15.91
CA LEU A 113 13.57 -3.26 -15.20
C LEU A 113 14.92 -3.63 -15.81
N GLN A 114 15.05 -3.61 -17.14
CA GLN A 114 16.33 -3.89 -17.81
C GLN A 114 17.42 -2.89 -17.41
N TRP A 115 17.06 -1.62 -17.23
CA TRP A 115 18.00 -0.59 -16.76
C TRP A 115 18.35 -0.72 -15.27
N GLY A 116 17.53 -1.41 -14.48
CA GLY A 116 17.74 -1.66 -13.06
C GLY A 116 18.67 -2.84 -12.77
N SER A 117 19.68 -3.10 -13.61
CA SER A 117 20.62 -4.20 -13.36
C SER A 117 21.30 -4.03 -12.00
N PHE A 118 21.21 -5.06 -11.16
CA PHE A 118 21.84 -5.12 -9.84
C PHE A 118 23.35 -5.44 -9.92
N GLU A 119 23.90 -5.58 -11.12
CA GLU A 119 25.31 -5.93 -11.30
C GLU A 119 26.22 -4.86 -10.70
N GLY A 120 27.11 -5.28 -9.79
CA GLY A 120 28.02 -4.39 -9.06
C GLY A 120 27.41 -3.67 -7.86
N TYR A 121 26.12 -3.88 -7.53
CA TYR A 121 25.50 -3.32 -6.33
C TYR A 121 26.16 -3.83 -5.05
N ASP A 122 26.56 -5.10 -4.99
CA ASP A 122 27.23 -5.68 -3.81
C ASP A 122 28.47 -4.87 -3.40
N ARG A 123 29.31 -4.51 -4.37
CA ARG A 123 30.52 -3.71 -4.10
C ARG A 123 30.18 -2.30 -3.62
N ARG A 124 29.17 -1.66 -4.22
CA ARG A 124 28.71 -0.32 -3.81
C ARG A 124 28.08 -0.32 -2.41
N MET A 125 27.31 -1.36 -2.09
CA MET A 125 26.70 -1.58 -0.78
C MET A 125 27.78 -1.77 0.30
N ILE A 126 28.78 -2.63 0.03
CA ILE A 126 29.91 -2.84 0.95
C ILE A 126 30.66 -1.53 1.22
N VAL A 127 31.00 -0.79 0.16
CA VAL A 127 31.69 0.50 0.29
C VAL A 127 30.85 1.52 1.07
N SER A 128 29.53 1.54 0.87
CA SER A 128 28.64 2.44 1.60
C SER A 128 28.50 2.10 3.09
N VAL A 129 28.58 0.82 3.46
CA VAL A 129 28.36 0.35 4.84
C VAL A 129 29.62 0.47 5.70
N ASN A 130 30.81 0.23 5.12
CA ASN A 130 32.08 0.21 5.85
C ASN A 130 32.35 1.46 6.71
N PRO A 131 32.18 2.70 6.20
CA PRO A 131 32.41 3.91 7.02
C PRO A 131 31.45 4.03 8.22
N THR A 132 30.27 3.42 8.14
CA THR A 132 29.30 3.42 9.23
C THR A 132 29.70 2.40 10.30
N LEU A 133 30.13 1.20 9.89
CA LEU A 133 30.68 0.19 10.80
C LEU A 133 31.93 0.70 11.52
N ASP A 134 32.83 1.38 10.82
CA ASP A 134 34.04 1.95 11.41
C ASP A 134 33.74 3.07 12.42
N ARG A 135 32.64 3.82 12.23
CA ARG A 135 32.16 4.80 13.21
C ARG A 135 31.62 4.14 14.47
N TRP A 136 30.87 3.04 14.32
CA TRP A 136 30.29 2.33 15.46
C TRP A 136 31.34 1.65 16.32
N LYS A 137 32.37 1.03 15.70
CA LYS A 137 33.50 0.43 16.43
C LYS A 137 34.35 1.41 17.24
N LYS A 138 34.27 2.71 16.95
CA LYS A 138 34.99 3.78 17.69
C LYS A 138 34.19 4.32 18.87
N GLN A 139 32.93 3.92 19.01
CA GLN A 139 32.06 4.31 20.13
C GLN A 139 31.97 3.24 21.22
N GLU A 140 32.54 2.06 20.98
CA GLU A 140 32.88 1.04 21.99
C GLU A 140 34.31 1.26 22.51
#